data_AF-A0A1G3AA33-F1
#
_entry.id   AF-A0A1G3AA33-F1
#
_cell.length_a   1.000
_cell.length_b   1.000
_cell.length_c   1.000
_cell.angle_alpha   90.00
_cell.angle_beta   90.00
_cell.angle_gamma   90.00
#
_symmetry.space_group_name_H-M   'P 1'
#
loop_
_entity.id
_entity.type
_entity.pdbx_description
1 polymer ?
#
loop_
_entity_poly.entity_id
_entity_poly.type
_entity_poly.pdbx_seq_one_letter_code
_entity_poly.pdbx_strand_id
1 'polypeptide(L)'
;MSEALDSNLKFTTTGTQGATWTITSGMDSEYYYEADAMQSYDVLTNGQESCLQTIVESDSAETVKFYWKVSCQTNYDYLEFYIDDTLQSGRITGNVDWQQKSYAVSSGIHILKWRYVKDGSGSSGDDCGWVDFVQWSGPTPAQDPENWQQIAYKHDVLNRRIEKKVNGFSTRYVYDSDHVIAEYDGNNNLLRKYIYGLCTDEPICMIEVADSNSVYYYHFDALGSVVALSDSNGDTVQTYEYSVYGEVAVEDANHTNPYMFAGVRYDIEIGLYYNRARYYNSFMGRFLQTDPIGYDAGLNLYRYCGNNPTNFTDSYGTFSWSMSKITEGDGAGIFIRFTVTLNDGRQLSRDVNGVEEGCEWLATLVDTILTDHI
;
A
#
# COMPACT_ATOMS: atom_id res chain seq x y z
N MET A 1 -4.13 -20.86 12.37
CA MET A 1 -5.13 -19.79 12.17
C MET A 1 -6.33 -20.33 11.42
N SER A 2 -6.21 -20.72 10.14
CA SER A 2 -7.34 -21.31 9.40
C SER A 2 -7.92 -22.58 10.04
N GLU A 3 -7.06 -23.47 10.56
CA GLU A 3 -7.49 -24.65 11.33
C GLU A 3 -8.27 -24.24 12.57
N ALA A 4 -7.68 -23.42 13.44
CA ALA A 4 -8.34 -22.85 14.64
C ALA A 4 -9.48 -21.85 14.39
N LEU A 5 -9.98 -21.74 13.17
CA LEU A 5 -11.16 -20.96 12.81
C LEU A 5 -12.14 -21.81 12.00
N ASP A 6 -11.85 -23.10 11.82
CA ASP A 6 -12.61 -24.06 11.01
C ASP A 6 -12.95 -23.56 9.61
N SER A 7 -11.99 -22.86 9.01
CA SER A 7 -12.22 -22.10 7.80
C SER A 7 -11.20 -22.45 6.74
N ASN A 8 -11.68 -22.55 5.51
CA ASN A 8 -10.80 -22.67 4.34
C ASN A 8 -10.17 -21.32 3.95
N LEU A 9 -10.59 -20.22 4.58
CA LEU A 9 -10.00 -18.90 4.39
C LEU A 9 -8.61 -18.81 5.01
N LYS A 10 -7.76 -17.95 4.47
CA LYS A 10 -6.43 -17.64 5.05
C LYS A 10 -6.49 -16.33 5.82
N PHE A 11 -5.91 -16.33 7.00
CA PHE A 11 -5.94 -15.20 7.91
C PHE A 11 -4.55 -14.62 8.11
N THR A 12 -4.51 -13.32 8.38
CA THR A 12 -3.33 -12.60 8.84
C THR A 12 -3.68 -11.87 10.13
N THR A 13 -2.67 -11.46 10.87
CA THR A 13 -2.86 -10.69 12.11
C THR A 13 -1.91 -9.51 12.15
N THR A 14 -2.40 -8.40 12.67
CA THR A 14 -1.71 -7.12 12.79
C THR A 14 -2.13 -6.46 14.10
N GLY A 15 -1.45 -5.39 14.52
CA GLY A 15 -1.84 -4.68 15.74
C GLY A 15 -0.80 -3.67 16.16
N THR A 16 -1.13 -2.89 17.19
CA THR A 16 -0.22 -1.87 17.75
C THR A 16 1.06 -2.55 18.25
N GLN A 17 2.22 -2.03 17.85
CA GLN A 17 3.53 -2.57 18.23
C GLN A 17 3.72 -4.07 17.91
N GLY A 18 3.01 -4.59 16.90
CA GLY A 18 3.10 -6.00 16.53
C GLY A 18 2.30 -6.94 17.43
N ALA A 19 1.31 -6.43 18.17
CA ALA A 19 0.34 -7.26 18.87
C ALA A 19 -0.42 -8.16 17.88
N THR A 20 -0.33 -9.48 18.05
CA THR A 20 -0.94 -10.45 17.13
C THR A 20 -1.90 -11.39 17.85
N TRP A 21 -2.92 -11.86 17.14
CA TRP A 21 -3.80 -12.92 17.58
C TRP A 21 -3.06 -14.26 17.61
N THR A 22 -3.36 -15.09 18.59
CA THR A 22 -2.71 -16.39 18.83
C THR A 22 -3.75 -17.51 18.79
N ILE A 23 -3.27 -18.74 18.55
CA ILE A 23 -4.11 -19.93 18.62
C ILE A 23 -4.19 -20.37 20.08
N THR A 24 -5.41 -20.56 20.57
CA THR A 24 -5.68 -21.23 21.84
C THR A 24 -6.18 -22.64 21.56
N SER A 25 -5.62 -23.65 22.21
CA SER A 25 -6.00 -25.05 22.00
C SER A 25 -5.83 -25.88 23.28
N GLY A 26 -6.67 -26.89 23.47
CA GLY A 26 -6.57 -27.85 24.58
C GLY A 26 -7.68 -27.73 25.63
N MET A 27 -7.63 -28.59 26.67
CA MET A 27 -8.74 -28.80 27.62
C MET A 27 -9.15 -27.58 28.45
N ASP A 28 -8.24 -26.61 28.63
CA ASP A 28 -8.49 -25.39 29.41
C ASP A 28 -8.57 -24.13 28.50
N SER A 29 -8.69 -24.32 27.18
CA SER A 29 -8.79 -23.22 26.22
C SER A 29 -10.24 -22.84 25.93
N GLU A 30 -10.47 -21.56 25.64
CA GLU A 30 -11.76 -21.07 25.15
C GLU A 30 -11.89 -21.39 23.66
N TYR A 31 -12.89 -22.18 23.30
CA TYR A 31 -13.23 -22.52 21.91
C TYR A 31 -14.74 -22.73 21.77
N TYR A 32 -15.24 -22.63 20.55
CA TYR A 32 -16.61 -22.98 20.20
C TYR A 32 -16.68 -24.34 19.49
N TYR A 33 -15.75 -24.59 18.56
CA TYR A 33 -15.70 -25.80 17.75
C TYR A 33 -14.28 -26.41 17.75
N GLU A 34 -14.18 -27.72 17.48
CA GLU A 34 -12.95 -28.54 17.37
C GLU A 34 -11.76 -28.35 18.36
N ALA A 35 -12.01 -27.78 19.54
CA ALA A 35 -11.06 -27.65 20.66
C ALA A 35 -9.92 -26.64 20.47
N ASP A 36 -10.08 -25.72 19.52
CA ASP A 36 -9.21 -24.57 19.33
C ASP A 36 -10.00 -23.33 18.87
N ALA A 37 -9.39 -22.15 19.01
CA ALA A 37 -9.92 -20.88 18.53
C ALA A 37 -8.79 -19.87 18.34
N MET A 38 -9.10 -18.71 17.76
CA MET A 38 -8.19 -17.57 17.76
C MET A 38 -8.51 -16.62 18.91
N GLN A 39 -7.50 -16.24 19.68
CA GLN A 39 -7.58 -15.26 20.77
C GLN A 39 -6.84 -13.98 20.37
N SER A 40 -7.39 -12.83 20.73
CA SER A 40 -6.71 -11.54 20.60
C SER A 40 -5.48 -11.44 21.50
N TYR A 41 -4.59 -10.48 21.23
CA TYR A 41 -3.42 -10.27 22.08
C TYR A 41 -3.86 -9.89 23.51
N ASP A 42 -3.36 -10.61 24.52
CA ASP A 42 -3.79 -10.56 25.93
C ASP A 42 -3.03 -9.54 26.79
N VAL A 43 -2.02 -8.87 26.23
CA VAL A 43 -1.19 -7.87 26.92
C VAL A 43 -1.38 -6.45 26.36
N LEU A 44 -2.52 -6.17 25.72
CA LEU A 44 -2.81 -4.83 25.24
C LEU A 44 -2.93 -3.82 26.39
N THR A 45 -2.40 -2.62 26.18
CA THR A 45 -2.58 -1.46 27.06
C THR A 45 -3.54 -0.44 26.43
N ASN A 46 -3.96 0.57 27.20
CA ASN A 46 -4.97 1.54 26.78
C ASN A 46 -4.54 2.26 25.48
N GLY A 47 -5.45 2.31 24.51
CA GLY A 47 -5.22 2.84 23.17
C GLY A 47 -4.58 1.86 22.19
N GLN A 48 -4.32 0.61 22.60
CA GLN A 48 -3.76 -0.42 21.73
C GLN A 48 -4.85 -1.38 21.20
N GLU A 49 -4.53 -2.01 20.08
CA GLU A 49 -5.40 -2.95 19.39
C GLU A 49 -4.63 -4.14 18.83
N SER A 50 -5.35 -5.24 18.61
CA SER A 50 -4.91 -6.35 17.79
C SER A 50 -6.03 -6.79 16.84
N CYS A 51 -5.64 -7.17 15.63
CA CYS A 51 -6.53 -7.46 14.52
C CYS A 51 -6.24 -8.86 13.96
N LEU A 52 -7.32 -9.56 13.61
CA LEU A 52 -7.34 -10.77 12.80
C LEU A 52 -8.10 -10.43 11.52
N GLN A 53 -7.56 -10.76 10.35
CA GLN A 53 -8.18 -10.36 9.09
C GLN A 53 -7.99 -11.41 7.99
N THR A 54 -8.90 -11.40 7.01
CA THR A 54 -8.85 -12.21 5.79
C THR A 54 -9.40 -11.42 4.61
N ILE A 55 -9.06 -11.85 3.39
CA ILE A 55 -9.55 -11.26 2.14
C ILE A 55 -10.50 -12.27 1.51
N VAL A 56 -11.65 -11.78 1.06
CA VAL A 56 -12.63 -12.56 0.29
C VAL A 56 -12.92 -11.86 -1.03
N GLU A 57 -13.28 -12.63 -2.05
CA GLU A 57 -13.65 -12.13 -3.37
C GLU A 57 -14.84 -12.94 -3.89
N SER A 58 -15.85 -12.26 -4.45
CA SER A 58 -16.97 -12.92 -5.12
C SER A 58 -17.62 -12.01 -6.16
N ASP A 59 -18.09 -12.59 -7.26
CA ASP A 59 -18.86 -11.88 -8.29
C ASP A 59 -20.33 -11.64 -7.87
N SER A 60 -20.73 -12.14 -6.70
CA SER A 60 -22.09 -11.98 -6.17
C SER A 60 -22.08 -11.65 -4.69
N ALA A 61 -23.21 -11.19 -4.15
CA ALA A 61 -23.34 -10.93 -2.72
C ALA A 61 -23.35 -12.25 -1.94
N GLU A 62 -22.47 -12.35 -0.95
CA GLU A 62 -22.23 -13.55 -0.16
C GLU A 62 -22.46 -13.28 1.33
N THR A 63 -22.24 -14.28 2.17
CA THR A 63 -22.42 -14.19 3.61
C THR A 63 -21.18 -14.72 4.34
N VAL A 64 -20.74 -13.97 5.34
CA VAL A 64 -19.81 -14.46 6.36
C VAL A 64 -20.58 -14.74 7.66
N LYS A 65 -20.30 -15.88 8.27
CA LYS A 65 -20.76 -16.26 9.62
C LYS A 65 -19.58 -16.63 10.48
N PHE A 66 -19.66 -16.36 11.77
CA PHE A 66 -18.62 -16.73 12.73
C PHE A 66 -19.18 -16.73 14.14
N TYR A 67 -18.47 -17.37 15.06
CA TYR A 67 -18.70 -17.26 16.49
C TYR A 67 -17.65 -16.35 17.10
N TRP A 68 -18.07 -15.55 18.07
CA TRP A 68 -17.15 -14.69 18.82
C TRP A 68 -17.54 -14.60 20.30
N LYS A 69 -16.55 -14.31 21.13
CA LYS A 69 -16.65 -14.21 22.60
C LYS A 69 -15.77 -13.06 23.07
N VAL A 70 -16.11 -12.42 24.20
CA VAL A 70 -15.23 -11.43 24.85
C VAL A 70 -15.32 -11.52 26.36
N SER A 71 -14.17 -11.33 27.02
CA SER A 71 -14.02 -11.22 28.47
C SER A 71 -13.18 -9.99 28.73
N CYS A 72 -13.83 -8.86 28.98
CA CYS A 72 -13.14 -7.57 29.11
C CYS A 72 -13.93 -6.55 29.96
N GLN A 73 -13.38 -5.34 30.11
CA GLN A 73 -14.05 -4.26 30.80
C GLN A 73 -15.27 -3.74 30.01
N THR A 74 -16.45 -3.73 30.66
CA THR A 74 -17.72 -3.32 30.03
C THR A 74 -17.71 -1.85 29.63
N ASN A 75 -17.98 -1.56 28.35
CA ASN A 75 -18.01 -0.23 27.72
C ASN A 75 -16.66 0.51 27.64
N TYR A 76 -15.55 -0.22 27.70
CA TYR A 76 -14.20 0.33 27.54
C TYR A 76 -13.32 -0.55 26.64
N ASP A 77 -13.56 -1.84 26.64
CA ASP A 77 -12.82 -2.76 25.79
C ASP A 77 -13.80 -3.45 24.85
N TYR A 78 -13.45 -3.57 23.58
CA TYR A 78 -14.39 -4.00 22.55
C TYR A 78 -13.79 -5.04 21.63
N LEU A 79 -14.56 -6.09 21.34
CA LEU A 79 -14.39 -6.90 20.14
C LEU A 79 -15.36 -6.42 19.07
N GLU A 80 -14.81 -6.07 17.91
CA GLU A 80 -15.48 -5.41 16.80
C GLU A 80 -15.27 -6.20 15.50
N PHE A 81 -16.23 -6.10 14.58
CA PHE A 81 -16.13 -6.71 13.25
C PHE A 81 -16.37 -5.68 12.15
N TYR A 82 -15.46 -5.66 11.19
CA TYR A 82 -15.44 -4.74 10.06
C TYR A 82 -15.50 -5.51 8.75
N ILE A 83 -16.23 -4.94 7.79
CA ILE A 83 -16.07 -5.24 6.37
C ILE A 83 -15.42 -3.99 5.78
N ASP A 84 -14.22 -4.18 5.24
CA ASP A 84 -13.27 -3.13 4.88
C ASP A 84 -12.99 -2.25 6.11
N ASP A 85 -13.34 -0.97 6.04
CA ASP A 85 -13.25 -0.02 7.15
C ASP A 85 -14.61 0.39 7.74
N THR A 86 -15.68 -0.31 7.34
CA THR A 86 -17.02 -0.09 7.90
C THR A 86 -17.30 -1.05 9.04
N LEU A 87 -17.40 -0.51 10.26
CA LEU A 87 -17.85 -1.24 11.45
C LEU A 87 -19.26 -1.78 11.20
N GLN A 88 -19.43 -3.09 11.28
CA GLN A 88 -20.72 -3.74 11.14
C GLN A 88 -21.56 -3.54 12.41
N SER A 89 -22.87 -3.81 12.35
CA SER A 89 -23.86 -3.45 13.37
C SER A 89 -23.75 -4.22 14.71
N GLY A 90 -22.55 -4.66 15.10
CA GLY A 90 -22.25 -5.28 16.38
C GLY A 90 -20.83 -4.98 16.85
N ARG A 91 -20.71 -4.66 18.13
CA ARG A 91 -19.52 -4.81 18.95
C ARG A 91 -19.93 -5.43 20.28
N ILE A 92 -19.04 -6.18 20.89
CA ILE A 92 -19.30 -6.83 22.19
C ILE A 92 -18.27 -6.35 23.21
N THR A 93 -18.70 -6.24 24.46
CA THR A 93 -17.90 -5.74 25.59
C THR A 93 -18.41 -6.38 26.88
N GLY A 94 -17.59 -6.41 27.93
CA GLY A 94 -17.93 -7.09 29.18
C GLY A 94 -17.63 -8.58 29.14
N ASN A 95 -18.46 -9.38 29.79
CA ASN A 95 -18.37 -10.84 29.77
C ASN A 95 -19.51 -11.40 28.91
N VAL A 96 -19.22 -11.63 27.63
CA VAL A 96 -20.18 -12.14 26.67
C VAL A 96 -19.69 -13.46 26.15
N ASP A 97 -20.44 -14.52 26.46
CA ASP A 97 -20.14 -15.87 25.98
C ASP A 97 -20.39 -16.02 24.47
N TRP A 98 -19.92 -17.13 23.91
CA TRP A 98 -19.98 -17.41 22.47
C TRP A 98 -21.36 -17.11 21.85
N GLN A 99 -21.35 -16.26 20.84
CA GLN A 99 -22.54 -15.98 20.04
C GLN A 99 -22.21 -15.98 18.54
N GLN A 100 -23.15 -16.42 17.73
CA GLN A 100 -23.01 -16.38 16.27
C GLN A 100 -23.31 -14.98 15.73
N LYS A 101 -22.54 -14.54 14.74
CA LYS A 101 -22.86 -13.41 13.86
C LYS A 101 -22.96 -13.85 12.41
N SER A 102 -23.71 -13.09 11.63
CA SER A 102 -23.92 -13.31 10.20
C SER A 102 -24.05 -11.95 9.52
N TYR A 103 -23.23 -11.68 8.51
CA TYR A 103 -23.24 -10.43 7.76
C TYR A 103 -23.22 -10.72 6.25
N ALA A 104 -23.97 -9.92 5.49
CA ALA A 104 -23.89 -9.93 4.04
C ALA A 104 -22.64 -9.15 3.59
N VAL A 105 -21.93 -9.68 2.61
CA VAL A 105 -20.76 -9.08 1.97
C VAL A 105 -21.14 -8.85 0.50
N SER A 106 -20.98 -7.63 0.00
CA SER A 106 -21.27 -7.32 -1.41
C SER A 106 -20.34 -8.07 -2.36
N SER A 107 -20.68 -8.08 -3.64
CA SER A 107 -19.76 -8.54 -4.69
C SER A 107 -18.53 -7.62 -4.75
N GLY A 108 -17.37 -8.19 -5.08
CA GLY A 108 -16.08 -7.53 -5.13
C GLY A 108 -15.09 -8.15 -4.16
N ILE A 109 -13.93 -7.50 -4.04
CA ILE A 109 -12.88 -7.86 -3.09
C ILE A 109 -13.14 -7.11 -1.78
N HIS A 110 -13.18 -7.83 -0.66
CA HIS A 110 -13.43 -7.27 0.66
C HIS A 110 -12.43 -7.79 1.70
N ILE A 111 -12.09 -6.93 2.65
CA ILE A 111 -11.32 -7.31 3.85
C ILE A 111 -12.31 -7.57 4.98
N LEU A 112 -12.27 -8.76 5.56
CA LEU A 112 -13.03 -9.08 6.77
C LEU A 112 -12.08 -9.00 7.96
N LYS A 113 -12.39 -8.16 8.95
CA LYS A 113 -11.48 -7.82 10.06
C LYS A 113 -12.17 -7.89 11.40
N TRP A 114 -11.63 -8.70 12.30
CA TRP A 114 -11.97 -8.73 13.73
C TRP A 114 -10.92 -7.93 14.49
N ARG A 115 -11.36 -6.95 15.28
CA ARG A 115 -10.50 -6.04 16.02
C ARG A 115 -10.84 -6.10 17.49
N TYR A 116 -9.87 -6.43 18.31
CA TYR A 116 -9.96 -6.23 19.76
C TYR A 116 -9.17 -4.99 20.14
N VAL A 117 -9.83 -4.06 20.83
CA VAL A 117 -9.26 -2.78 21.26
C VAL A 117 -9.45 -2.59 22.76
N LYS A 118 -8.42 -2.04 23.40
CA LYS A 118 -8.47 -1.58 24.80
C LYS A 118 -8.51 -0.05 24.79
N ASP A 119 -9.62 0.58 25.19
CA ASP A 119 -9.78 2.05 25.08
C ASP A 119 -9.89 2.80 26.41
N GLY A 120 -10.05 2.09 27.53
CA GLY A 120 -10.22 2.69 28.86
C GLY A 120 -9.16 2.27 29.87
N SER A 121 -9.03 3.05 30.95
CA SER A 121 -8.16 2.69 32.08
C SER A 121 -8.85 1.68 32.99
N GLY A 122 -8.17 0.57 33.28
CA GLY A 122 -8.64 -0.50 34.16
C GLY A 122 -8.29 -1.88 33.58
N SER A 123 -8.57 -2.92 34.34
CA SER A 123 -8.48 -4.31 33.89
C SER A 123 -9.58 -5.10 34.57
N SER A 124 -10.36 -5.84 33.79
CA SER A 124 -11.48 -6.64 34.26
C SER A 124 -11.77 -7.74 33.26
N GLY A 125 -12.02 -8.96 33.73
CA GLY A 125 -12.05 -10.12 32.85
C GLY A 125 -10.64 -10.47 32.37
N ASP A 126 -10.56 -11.17 31.23
CA ASP A 126 -9.30 -11.68 30.69
C ASP A 126 -8.65 -10.71 29.70
N ASP A 127 -9.26 -9.53 29.50
CA ASP A 127 -8.83 -8.49 28.57
C ASP A 127 -8.54 -9.02 27.15
N CYS A 128 -9.44 -9.88 26.65
CA CYS A 128 -9.32 -10.45 25.32
C CYS A 128 -10.68 -10.83 24.69
N GLY A 129 -10.64 -11.00 23.37
CA GLY A 129 -11.72 -11.54 22.56
C GLY A 129 -11.28 -12.79 21.81
N TRP A 130 -12.25 -13.64 21.49
CA TRP A 130 -12.04 -14.86 20.71
C TRP A 130 -12.95 -14.90 19.49
N VAL A 131 -12.46 -15.53 18.43
CA VAL A 131 -13.19 -15.79 17.17
C VAL A 131 -12.98 -17.24 16.80
N ASP A 132 -14.06 -17.87 16.33
CA ASP A 132 -14.05 -19.28 15.97
C ASP A 132 -15.13 -19.60 14.92
N PHE A 133 -15.02 -20.77 14.26
CA PHE A 133 -15.97 -21.32 13.31
C PHE A 133 -16.43 -20.32 12.22
N VAL A 134 -15.46 -19.78 11.48
CA VAL A 134 -15.65 -18.78 10.42
C VAL A 134 -16.06 -19.43 9.10
N GLN A 135 -17.31 -19.23 8.71
CA GLN A 135 -17.92 -19.79 7.53
C GLN A 135 -18.14 -18.70 6.47
N TRP A 136 -17.67 -18.97 5.25
CA TRP A 136 -17.86 -18.13 4.07
C TRP A 136 -18.72 -18.86 3.04
N SER A 137 -19.74 -18.21 2.49
CA SER A 137 -20.61 -18.82 1.47
C SER A 137 -20.09 -18.67 0.04
N GLY A 138 -19.24 -17.69 -0.21
CA GLY A 138 -18.64 -17.45 -1.52
C GLY A 138 -17.54 -18.43 -1.86
N PRO A 139 -16.92 -18.28 -3.05
CA PRO A 139 -15.77 -19.09 -3.41
C PRO A 139 -14.66 -18.85 -2.39
N THR A 140 -14.02 -19.93 -1.92
CA THR A 140 -12.75 -19.80 -1.19
C THR A 140 -11.74 -19.17 -2.16
N PRO A 141 -11.07 -18.05 -1.79
CA PRO A 141 -10.01 -17.48 -2.63
C PRO A 141 -9.01 -18.58 -2.97
N ALA A 142 -8.71 -18.77 -4.26
CA ALA A 142 -7.87 -19.87 -4.72
C ALA A 142 -6.48 -19.79 -4.04
N GLN A 143 -6.14 -20.80 -3.23
CA GLN A 143 -4.80 -21.02 -2.69
C GLN A 143 -4.30 -22.34 -3.27
N ASP A 144 -3.68 -22.24 -4.43
CA ASP A 144 -3.05 -23.37 -5.08
C ASP A 144 -1.55 -23.07 -5.15
N PRO A 145 -0.68 -23.67 -4.33
CA PRO A 145 0.76 -23.47 -4.46
C PRO A 145 1.34 -23.90 -5.82
N GLU A 146 0.59 -24.67 -6.62
CA GLU A 146 0.90 -24.99 -8.02
C GLU A 146 0.24 -24.02 -9.02
N ASN A 147 -0.81 -23.27 -8.64
CA ASN A 147 -1.47 -22.21 -9.44
C ASN A 147 -1.44 -20.80 -8.80
N TRP A 148 -0.59 -20.58 -7.80
CA TRP A 148 -0.31 -19.25 -7.24
C TRP A 148 0.20 -18.41 -8.38
N GLN A 149 -0.21 -17.14 -8.42
CA GLN A 149 0.36 -16.25 -9.40
C GLN A 149 1.85 -16.08 -9.10
N GLN A 150 2.69 -16.84 -9.80
CA GLN A 150 4.12 -16.79 -9.61
C GLN A 150 4.65 -15.60 -10.38
N ILE A 151 5.20 -14.64 -9.65
CA ILE A 151 5.80 -13.44 -10.22
C ILE A 151 7.29 -13.47 -9.93
N ALA A 152 8.09 -13.43 -10.99
CA ALA A 152 9.54 -13.41 -10.91
C ALA A 152 10.10 -12.26 -11.73
N TYR A 153 11.13 -11.61 -11.21
CA TYR A 153 11.79 -10.49 -11.86
C TYR A 153 13.26 -10.81 -12.11
N LYS A 154 13.80 -10.36 -13.24
CA LYS A 154 15.24 -10.34 -13.49
C LYS A 154 15.70 -8.90 -13.63
N HIS A 155 16.87 -8.63 -13.07
CA HIS A 155 17.49 -7.31 -13.10
C HIS A 155 18.84 -7.38 -13.79
N ASP A 156 19.26 -6.27 -14.40
CA ASP A 156 20.63 -6.10 -14.88
C ASP A 156 21.58 -5.68 -13.75
N VAL A 157 22.86 -5.48 -14.09
CA VAL A 157 23.90 -5.07 -13.13
C VAL A 157 23.71 -3.65 -12.57
N LEU A 158 22.84 -2.84 -13.19
CA LEU A 158 22.45 -1.51 -12.72
C LEU A 158 21.15 -1.56 -11.91
N ASN A 159 20.67 -2.76 -11.56
CA ASN A 159 19.43 -3.02 -10.85
C ASN A 159 18.16 -2.58 -11.61
N ARG A 160 18.22 -2.44 -12.94
CA ARG A 160 17.03 -2.19 -13.76
C ARG A 160 16.33 -3.50 -14.07
N ARG A 161 15.01 -3.54 -13.94
CA ARG A 161 14.20 -4.72 -14.22
C ARG A 161 14.14 -5.03 -15.71
N ILE A 162 14.84 -6.07 -16.17
CA ILE A 162 14.92 -6.46 -17.59
C ILE A 162 13.91 -7.55 -18.00
N GLU A 163 13.32 -8.28 -17.04
CA GLU A 163 12.25 -9.26 -17.31
C GLU A 163 11.28 -9.32 -16.14
N LYS A 164 9.97 -9.38 -16.42
CA LYS A 164 8.90 -9.79 -15.50
C LYS A 164 8.31 -11.09 -16.03
N LYS A 165 8.15 -12.09 -15.17
CA LYS A 165 7.49 -13.35 -15.49
C LYS A 165 6.29 -13.54 -14.59
N VAL A 166 5.11 -13.70 -15.16
CA VAL A 166 3.84 -13.97 -14.46
C VAL A 166 3.33 -15.32 -14.94
N ASN A 167 3.22 -16.31 -14.05
CA ASN A 167 2.74 -17.66 -14.39
C ASN A 167 3.44 -18.30 -15.61
N GLY A 168 4.76 -18.12 -15.68
CA GLY A 168 5.56 -18.63 -16.80
C GLY A 168 5.64 -17.70 -18.02
N PHE A 169 4.68 -16.77 -18.21
CA PHE A 169 4.68 -15.80 -19.30
C PHE A 169 5.63 -14.66 -19.01
N SER A 170 6.57 -14.41 -19.93
CA SER A 170 7.62 -13.41 -19.73
C SER A 170 7.33 -12.16 -20.56
N THR A 171 7.53 -11.01 -19.94
CA THR A 171 7.66 -9.69 -20.57
C THR A 171 9.09 -9.21 -20.35
N ARG A 172 9.83 -8.97 -21.43
CA ARG A 172 11.23 -8.49 -21.43
C ARG A 172 11.25 -7.01 -21.78
N TYR A 173 12.10 -6.25 -21.10
CA TYR A 173 12.16 -4.80 -21.21
C TYR A 173 13.46 -4.37 -21.89
N VAL A 174 13.35 -3.51 -22.91
CA VAL A 174 14.49 -2.85 -23.56
C VAL A 174 14.52 -1.40 -23.13
N TYR A 175 15.69 -0.98 -22.63
CA TYR A 175 15.88 0.35 -22.06
C TYR A 175 16.66 1.27 -23.00
N ASP A 176 16.26 2.54 -23.03
CA ASP A 176 17.10 3.68 -23.37
C ASP A 176 17.25 4.55 -22.12
N SER A 177 18.46 4.64 -21.58
CA SER A 177 18.72 5.16 -20.23
C SER A 177 17.78 4.53 -19.18
N ASP A 178 16.85 5.31 -18.60
CA ASP A 178 15.90 4.88 -17.56
C ASP A 178 14.50 4.57 -18.10
N HIS A 179 14.29 4.71 -19.41
CA HIS A 179 13.02 4.53 -20.08
C HIS A 179 12.94 3.16 -20.75
N VAL A 180 11.85 2.42 -20.49
CA VAL A 180 11.56 1.20 -21.25
C VAL A 180 10.97 1.62 -22.59
N ILE A 181 11.74 1.50 -23.66
CA ILE A 181 11.34 1.90 -25.02
C ILE A 181 10.65 0.78 -25.80
N ALA A 182 10.82 -0.48 -25.37
CA ALA A 182 10.14 -1.61 -25.99
C ALA A 182 9.94 -2.77 -25.01
N GLU A 183 8.91 -3.55 -25.27
CA GLU A 183 8.59 -4.79 -24.57
C GLU A 183 8.50 -5.97 -25.53
N TYR A 184 9.04 -7.11 -25.12
CA TYR A 184 9.02 -8.36 -25.87
C TYR A 184 8.43 -9.49 -25.03
N ASP A 185 7.83 -10.49 -25.69
CA ASP A 185 7.41 -11.71 -25.01
C ASP A 185 8.60 -12.66 -24.71
N GLY A 186 8.32 -13.81 -24.09
CA GLY A 186 9.32 -14.85 -23.81
C GLY A 186 9.98 -15.46 -25.07
N ASN A 187 9.32 -15.35 -26.23
CA ASN A 187 9.78 -15.85 -27.53
C ASN A 187 10.52 -14.79 -28.35
N ASN A 188 10.72 -13.58 -27.81
CA ASN A 188 11.30 -12.41 -28.49
C ASN A 188 10.43 -11.82 -29.61
N ASN A 189 9.11 -12.00 -29.56
CA ASN A 189 8.21 -11.20 -30.38
C ASN A 189 8.03 -9.83 -29.74
N LEU A 190 8.05 -8.77 -30.56
CA LEU A 190 7.83 -7.40 -30.09
C LEU A 190 6.36 -7.21 -29.73
N LEU A 191 6.08 -6.85 -28.48
CA LEU A 191 4.74 -6.56 -27.97
C LEU A 191 4.41 -5.09 -28.12
N ARG A 192 5.28 -4.22 -27.57
CA ARG A 192 5.02 -2.79 -27.46
C ARG A 192 6.25 -1.95 -27.70
N LYS A 193 6.03 -0.72 -28.15
CA LYS A 193 7.01 0.36 -28.17
C LYS A 193 6.46 1.58 -27.44
N TYR A 194 7.35 2.35 -26.84
CA TYR A 194 7.02 3.60 -26.18
C TYR A 194 7.88 4.74 -26.72
N ILE A 195 7.25 5.89 -26.92
CA ILE A 195 7.92 7.15 -27.24
C ILE A 195 7.78 8.04 -26.01
N TYR A 196 8.90 8.58 -25.52
CA TYR A 196 8.92 9.42 -24.33
C TYR A 196 9.15 10.89 -24.70
N GLY A 197 8.70 11.74 -23.79
CA GLY A 197 9.06 13.15 -23.75
C GLY A 197 10.47 13.34 -23.19
N LEU A 198 10.75 14.56 -22.76
CA LEU A 198 12.08 14.94 -22.26
C LEU A 198 12.24 14.66 -20.76
N CYS A 199 11.13 14.54 -20.03
CA CYS A 199 11.13 14.28 -18.61
C CYS A 199 11.17 12.77 -18.31
N THR A 200 11.64 12.44 -17.11
CA THR A 200 11.55 11.08 -16.57
C THR A 200 10.08 10.69 -16.40
N ASP A 201 9.73 9.45 -16.74
CA ASP A 201 8.38 8.90 -16.59
C ASP A 201 7.31 9.66 -17.39
N GLU A 202 7.69 10.21 -18.55
CA GLU A 202 6.79 10.94 -19.45
C GLU A 202 6.53 10.15 -20.76
N PRO A 203 5.80 9.02 -20.75
CA PRO A 203 5.46 8.30 -21.98
C PRO A 203 4.45 9.11 -22.79
N ILE A 204 4.78 9.52 -24.01
CA ILE A 204 3.87 10.32 -24.87
C ILE A 204 2.97 9.42 -25.71
N CYS A 205 3.50 8.27 -26.14
CA CYS A 205 2.81 7.38 -27.07
C CYS A 205 3.21 5.93 -26.80
N MET A 206 2.22 5.04 -26.77
CA MET A 206 2.39 3.59 -26.79
C MET A 206 1.93 3.06 -28.16
N ILE A 207 2.75 2.21 -28.77
CA ILE A 207 2.40 1.47 -29.97
C ILE A 207 2.28 0.00 -29.57
N GLU A 208 1.06 -0.52 -29.54
CA GLU A 208 0.72 -1.92 -29.27
C GLU A 208 0.91 -2.73 -30.56
N VAL A 209 2.13 -3.21 -30.76
CA VAL A 209 2.52 -3.97 -31.96
C VAL A 209 1.80 -5.31 -32.01
N ALA A 210 1.55 -5.94 -30.87
CA ALA A 210 0.81 -7.19 -30.78
C ALA A 210 -0.66 -7.04 -31.21
N ASP A 211 -1.24 -5.85 -31.08
CA ASP A 211 -2.59 -5.50 -31.53
C ASP A 211 -2.53 -4.66 -32.81
N SER A 212 -2.05 -5.26 -33.91
CA SER A 212 -2.07 -4.64 -35.25
C SER A 212 -1.39 -3.25 -35.36
N ASN A 213 -0.48 -2.91 -34.45
CA ASN A 213 0.13 -1.57 -34.31
C ASN A 213 -0.87 -0.46 -33.91
N SER A 214 -1.87 -0.78 -33.09
CA SER A 214 -2.71 0.22 -32.43
C SER A 214 -1.85 1.24 -31.69
N VAL A 215 -2.19 2.53 -31.85
CA VAL A 215 -1.44 3.65 -31.26
C VAL A 215 -2.30 4.34 -30.21
N TYR A 216 -1.73 4.51 -29.03
CA TYR A 216 -2.36 5.16 -27.89
C TYR A 216 -1.54 6.37 -27.45
N TYR A 217 -2.19 7.50 -27.23
CA TYR A 217 -1.57 8.74 -26.75
C TYR A 217 -1.94 8.97 -25.29
N TYR A 218 -0.92 9.28 -24.48
CA TYR A 218 -1.09 9.51 -23.05
C TYR A 218 -1.53 10.94 -22.77
N HIS A 219 -2.48 11.08 -21.85
CA HIS A 219 -2.91 12.36 -21.28
C HIS A 219 -2.59 12.38 -19.80
N PHE A 220 -2.08 13.51 -19.31
CA PHE A 220 -1.53 13.62 -17.96
C PHE A 220 -2.22 14.70 -17.12
N ASP A 221 -2.24 14.50 -15.80
CA ASP A 221 -2.50 15.57 -14.84
C ASP A 221 -1.26 16.45 -14.62
N ALA A 222 -1.38 17.43 -13.71
CA ALA A 222 -0.28 18.34 -13.40
C ALA A 222 0.91 17.68 -12.66
N LEU A 223 0.70 16.52 -12.04
CA LEU A 223 1.73 15.73 -11.36
C LEU A 223 2.47 14.80 -12.34
N GLY A 224 1.90 14.58 -13.54
CA GLY A 224 2.40 13.63 -14.53
C GLY A 224 1.75 12.24 -14.41
N SER A 225 0.66 12.10 -13.67
CA SER A 225 -0.13 10.86 -13.64
C SER A 225 -0.94 10.71 -14.92
N VAL A 226 -0.99 9.50 -15.48
CA VAL A 226 -1.79 9.21 -16.68
C VAL A 226 -3.27 9.25 -16.34
N VAL A 227 -4.05 10.20 -16.87
CA VAL A 227 -5.50 10.31 -16.58
C VAL A 227 -6.39 9.73 -17.69
N ALA A 228 -5.86 9.63 -18.91
CA ALA A 228 -6.57 9.02 -20.02
C ALA A 228 -5.63 8.54 -21.12
N LEU A 229 -6.13 7.65 -21.97
CA LEU A 229 -5.53 7.29 -23.26
C LEU A 229 -6.51 7.61 -24.39
N SER A 230 -5.99 8.13 -25.50
CA SER A 230 -6.76 8.25 -26.74
C SER A 230 -6.15 7.44 -27.88
N ASP A 231 -6.98 6.97 -28.79
CA ASP A 231 -6.53 6.25 -29.99
C ASP A 231 -6.04 7.21 -31.11
N SER A 232 -5.74 6.64 -32.28
CA SER A 232 -5.32 7.39 -33.47
C SER A 232 -6.40 8.31 -34.08
N ASN A 233 -7.67 8.11 -33.74
CA ASN A 233 -8.77 8.96 -34.17
C ASN A 233 -9.01 10.12 -33.18
N GLY A 234 -8.37 10.07 -32.01
CA GLY A 234 -8.54 11.02 -30.91
C GLY A 234 -9.67 10.65 -29.95
N ASP A 235 -10.24 9.45 -30.07
CA ASP A 235 -11.27 8.96 -29.17
C ASP A 235 -10.64 8.45 -27.88
N THR A 236 -11.20 8.80 -26.73
CA THR A 236 -10.76 8.28 -25.43
C THR A 236 -11.12 6.80 -25.32
N VAL A 237 -10.12 5.96 -25.02
CA VAL A 237 -10.27 4.49 -24.94
C VAL A 237 -10.10 3.94 -23.53
N GLN A 238 -9.60 4.76 -22.61
CA GLN A 238 -9.33 4.38 -21.23
C GLN A 238 -9.20 5.63 -20.37
N THR A 239 -9.68 5.56 -19.14
CA THR A 239 -9.60 6.64 -18.15
C THR A 239 -9.10 6.11 -16.81
N TYR A 240 -8.46 7.00 -16.05
CA TYR A 240 -7.83 6.67 -14.78
C TYR A 240 -8.14 7.75 -13.75
N GLU A 241 -8.52 7.30 -12.55
CA GLU A 241 -8.69 8.18 -11.38
C GLU A 241 -7.78 7.70 -10.25
N TYR A 242 -7.33 8.64 -9.42
CA TYR A 242 -6.36 8.36 -8.37
C TYR A 242 -6.79 8.90 -7.01
N SER A 243 -6.53 8.13 -5.96
CA SER A 243 -6.45 8.67 -4.60
C SER A 243 -5.24 9.60 -4.44
N VAL A 244 -5.18 10.33 -3.33
CA VAL A 244 -4.05 11.22 -3.00
C VAL A 244 -2.69 10.50 -3.04
N TYR A 245 -2.67 9.23 -2.65
CA TYR A 245 -1.46 8.39 -2.63
C TYR A 245 -1.33 7.48 -3.87
N GLY A 246 -2.16 7.67 -4.89
CA GLY A 246 -2.03 7.00 -6.17
C GLY A 246 -2.68 5.62 -6.26
N GLU A 247 -3.63 5.30 -5.38
CA GLU A 247 -4.51 4.13 -5.62
C GLU A 247 -5.33 4.41 -6.86
N VAL A 248 -5.30 3.48 -7.81
CA VAL A 248 -5.87 3.69 -9.13
C VAL A 248 -7.24 3.04 -9.23
N ALA A 249 -8.21 3.78 -9.75
CA ALA A 249 -9.44 3.25 -10.33
C ALA A 249 -9.31 3.31 -11.86
N VAL A 250 -9.59 2.19 -12.52
CA VAL A 250 -9.47 2.01 -13.98
C VAL A 250 -10.83 1.62 -14.54
N GLU A 251 -11.13 2.05 -15.78
CA GLU A 251 -12.35 1.61 -16.47
C GLU A 251 -12.23 0.16 -16.97
N ASP A 252 -11.09 -0.17 -17.60
CA ASP A 252 -10.75 -1.53 -18.01
C ASP A 252 -9.44 -1.99 -17.35
N ALA A 253 -9.55 -2.93 -16.40
CA ALA A 253 -8.41 -3.53 -15.70
C ALA A 253 -7.53 -4.42 -16.59
N ASN A 254 -8.03 -4.84 -17.76
CA ASN A 254 -7.28 -5.68 -18.69
C ASN A 254 -6.57 -4.90 -19.80
N HIS A 255 -6.74 -3.58 -19.83
CA HIS A 255 -6.06 -2.73 -20.80
C HIS A 255 -4.54 -2.84 -20.63
N THR A 256 -3.80 -2.89 -21.73
CA THR A 256 -2.38 -3.25 -21.66
C THR A 256 -1.52 -2.20 -20.97
N ASN A 257 -1.89 -0.92 -21.05
CA ASN A 257 -1.11 0.20 -20.51
C ASN A 257 -0.53 -0.06 -19.10
N PRO A 258 0.79 0.01 -18.91
CA PRO A 258 1.40 -0.25 -17.62
C PRO A 258 1.79 1.03 -16.87
N TYR A 259 1.62 2.24 -17.43
CA TYR A 259 2.03 3.51 -16.81
C TYR A 259 0.83 4.26 -16.24
N MET A 260 0.90 4.61 -14.95
CA MET A 260 -0.25 5.14 -14.20
C MET A 260 0.14 6.39 -13.37
N PHE A 261 -0.08 6.38 -12.05
CA PHE A 261 0.24 7.48 -11.14
C PHE A 261 1.69 7.95 -11.27
N ALA A 262 1.87 9.27 -11.37
CA ALA A 262 3.16 9.93 -11.60
C ALA A 262 3.95 9.38 -12.82
N GLY A 263 3.27 8.78 -13.81
CA GLY A 263 3.88 8.19 -15.00
C GLY A 263 4.68 6.90 -14.71
N VAL A 264 4.60 6.39 -13.49
CA VAL A 264 5.36 5.22 -13.04
C VAL A 264 4.67 3.93 -13.47
N ARG A 265 5.48 2.90 -13.75
CA ARG A 265 4.97 1.58 -14.12
C ARG A 265 4.25 0.92 -12.93
N TYR A 266 3.01 0.51 -13.14
CA TYR A 266 2.19 -0.25 -12.19
C TYR A 266 2.17 -1.74 -12.57
N ASP A 267 2.54 -2.60 -11.63
CA ASP A 267 2.35 -4.04 -11.76
C ASP A 267 1.00 -4.41 -11.14
N ILE A 268 -0.01 -4.46 -11.99
CA ILE A 268 -1.40 -4.76 -11.59
C ILE A 268 -1.52 -6.10 -10.85
N GLU A 269 -0.66 -7.07 -11.17
CA GLU A 269 -0.70 -8.41 -10.58
C GLU A 269 -0.39 -8.43 -9.08
N ILE A 270 0.32 -7.41 -8.57
CA ILE A 270 0.65 -7.26 -7.15
C ILE A 270 0.17 -5.94 -6.56
N GLY A 271 -0.47 -5.10 -7.37
CA GLY A 271 -0.98 -3.80 -6.97
C GLY A 271 0.10 -2.80 -6.53
N LEU A 272 1.32 -2.89 -7.08
CA LEU A 272 2.46 -2.03 -6.67
C LEU A 272 3.02 -1.23 -7.84
N TYR A 273 3.53 -0.04 -7.52
CA TYR A 273 4.32 0.77 -8.44
C TYR A 273 5.79 0.38 -8.37
N TYR A 274 6.42 0.24 -9.54
CA TYR A 274 7.86 -0.01 -9.67
C TYR A 274 8.63 1.30 -9.83
N ASN A 275 8.97 1.93 -8.72
CA ASN A 275 9.77 3.16 -8.65
C ASN A 275 11.26 2.83 -8.71
N ARG A 276 11.65 1.89 -9.58
CA ARG A 276 13.04 1.46 -9.84
C ARG A 276 13.72 0.87 -8.60
N ALA A 277 14.25 1.71 -7.69
CA ALA A 277 14.98 1.25 -6.52
C ALA A 277 14.08 0.60 -5.46
N ARG A 278 12.79 0.96 -5.45
CA ARG A 278 11.82 0.45 -4.47
C ARG A 278 10.46 0.18 -5.12
N TYR A 279 9.69 -0.70 -4.48
CA TYR A 279 8.28 -0.89 -4.79
C TYR A 279 7.43 -0.04 -3.85
N TYR A 280 6.55 0.76 -4.43
CA TYR A 280 5.65 1.64 -3.71
C TYR A 280 4.26 1.01 -3.62
N ASN A 281 3.70 0.99 -2.41
CA ASN A 281 2.36 0.55 -2.13
C ASN A 281 1.48 1.79 -1.92
N SER A 282 0.61 2.08 -2.88
CA SER A 282 -0.28 3.24 -2.86
C SER A 282 -1.36 3.13 -1.79
N PHE A 283 -1.89 1.93 -1.52
CA PHE A 283 -2.86 1.68 -0.46
C PHE A 283 -2.32 2.04 0.93
N MET A 284 -1.04 1.75 1.18
CA MET A 284 -0.37 2.10 2.44
C MET A 284 0.29 3.50 2.44
N GLY A 285 0.34 4.16 1.28
CA GLY A 285 1.05 5.43 1.08
C GLY A 285 2.55 5.38 1.37
N ARG A 286 3.22 4.23 1.15
CA ARG A 286 4.65 4.05 1.51
C ARG A 286 5.38 3.01 0.66
N PHE A 287 6.71 3.06 0.70
CA PHE A 287 7.56 2.02 0.13
C PHE A 287 7.57 0.75 0.97
N LEU A 288 7.81 -0.39 0.31
CA LEU A 288 7.96 -1.68 1.00
C LEU A 288 9.40 -1.96 1.45
N GLN A 289 10.37 -1.29 0.85
CA GLN A 289 11.79 -1.41 1.16
C GLN A 289 12.32 -0.12 1.81
N THR A 290 13.34 -0.27 2.66
CA THR A 290 14.08 0.87 3.21
C THR A 290 14.76 1.66 2.10
N ASP A 291 14.84 2.98 2.26
CA ASP A 291 15.52 3.87 1.33
C ASP A 291 16.99 3.49 1.10
N PRO A 292 17.43 3.23 -0.15
CA PRO A 292 18.82 2.93 -0.46
C PRO A 292 19.80 4.06 -0.15
N ILE A 293 19.36 5.32 -0.14
CA ILE A 293 20.19 6.45 0.28
C ILE A 293 20.19 6.64 1.81
N GLY A 294 19.52 5.76 2.54
CA GLY A 294 19.52 5.73 4.00
C GLY A 294 18.90 6.99 4.61
N TYR A 295 19.52 7.48 5.68
CA TYR A 295 19.00 8.63 6.44
C TYR A 295 19.13 9.98 5.72
N ASP A 296 19.74 10.02 4.54
CA ASP A 296 19.79 11.22 3.70
C ASP A 296 18.39 11.63 3.21
N ALA A 297 17.44 10.69 3.15
CA ALA A 297 16.01 10.95 2.88
C ALA A 297 15.19 11.31 4.15
N GLY A 298 15.83 11.29 5.33
CA GLY A 298 15.22 11.50 6.64
C GLY A 298 15.10 10.24 7.49
N LEU A 299 14.56 10.39 8.71
CA LEU A 299 14.46 9.29 9.68
C LEU A 299 13.48 8.18 9.27
N ASN A 300 12.46 8.51 8.48
CA ASN A 300 11.50 7.53 7.98
C ASN A 300 11.95 7.00 6.61
N LEU A 301 12.58 5.82 6.62
CA LEU A 301 13.14 5.16 5.44
C LEU A 301 12.10 4.57 4.46
N TYR A 302 10.81 4.64 4.78
CA TYR A 302 9.72 4.10 3.95
C TYR A 302 8.83 5.19 3.36
N ARG A 303 9.09 6.46 3.69
CA ARG A 303 8.23 7.59 3.34
C ARG A 303 8.22 7.82 1.83
N TYR A 304 7.02 8.02 1.27
CA TYR A 304 6.86 8.48 -0.11
C TYR A 304 6.74 10.00 -0.17
N CYS A 305 7.56 10.65 -0.99
CA CYS A 305 7.46 12.09 -1.32
C CYS A 305 7.32 13.05 -0.12
N GLY A 306 7.94 12.73 1.02
CA GLY A 306 7.82 13.58 2.21
C GLY A 306 6.40 13.67 2.79
N ASN A 307 5.51 12.71 2.52
CA ASN A 307 4.05 12.77 2.78
C ASN A 307 3.32 13.86 1.98
N ASN A 308 3.90 14.35 0.88
CA ASN A 308 3.27 15.35 0.03
C ASN A 308 3.17 14.86 -1.44
N PRO A 309 2.42 13.77 -1.69
CA PRO A 309 2.30 13.14 -3.01
C PRO A 309 1.51 13.99 -4.02
N THR A 310 0.78 15.02 -3.58
CA THR A 310 0.04 15.91 -4.49
C THR A 310 0.93 16.94 -5.19
N ASN A 311 2.13 17.17 -4.65
CA ASN A 311 3.07 18.16 -5.17
C ASN A 311 4.39 17.54 -5.67
N PHE A 312 4.70 16.31 -5.26
CA PHE A 312 5.98 15.67 -5.56
C PHE A 312 5.80 14.23 -6.02
N THR A 313 6.76 13.77 -6.81
CA THR A 313 6.87 12.41 -7.32
C THR A 313 8.23 11.83 -6.96
N ASP A 314 8.31 10.52 -6.77
CA ASP A 314 9.58 9.80 -6.51
C ASP A 314 9.83 8.75 -7.59
N SER A 315 10.24 9.19 -8.78
CA SER A 315 10.48 8.34 -9.95
C SER A 315 11.54 7.25 -9.72
N TYR A 316 12.55 7.52 -8.90
CA TYR A 316 13.67 6.59 -8.68
C TYR A 316 13.57 5.82 -7.37
N GLY A 317 12.56 6.11 -6.55
CA GLY A 317 12.43 5.52 -5.23
C GLY A 317 13.57 5.95 -4.32
N THR A 318 14.04 7.20 -4.41
CA THR A 318 15.15 7.76 -3.63
C THR A 318 14.94 9.26 -3.35
N PHE A 319 13.70 9.74 -3.32
CA PHE A 319 13.41 11.15 -3.09
C PHE A 319 13.95 11.63 -1.74
N SER A 320 14.69 12.75 -1.75
CA SER A 320 15.21 13.37 -0.55
C SER A 320 15.06 14.88 -0.57
N TRP A 321 14.87 15.44 0.62
CA TRP A 321 14.98 16.87 0.87
C TRP A 321 15.92 17.08 2.05
N SER A 322 16.68 18.17 2.03
CA SER A 322 17.63 18.53 3.07
C SER A 322 17.50 19.99 3.44
N MET A 323 17.84 20.30 4.68
CA MET A 323 17.93 21.67 5.18
C MET A 323 19.36 21.90 5.69
N SER A 324 19.97 22.99 5.28
CA SER A 324 21.34 23.34 5.69
C SER A 324 21.38 24.76 6.25
N LYS A 325 22.05 24.92 7.41
CA LYS A 325 22.42 26.23 7.95
C LYS A 325 23.66 26.69 7.20
N ILE A 326 23.59 27.86 6.55
CA ILE A 326 24.74 28.45 5.90
C ILE A 326 25.12 29.71 6.67
N THR A 327 26.37 29.72 7.14
CA THR A 327 27.00 30.90 7.72
C THR A 327 27.95 31.47 6.69
N GLU A 328 27.66 32.66 6.16
CA GLU A 328 28.62 33.40 5.36
C GLU A 328 29.64 34.06 6.29
N GLY A 329 30.93 33.96 5.94
CA GLY A 329 32.04 34.41 6.79
C GLY A 329 31.97 35.88 7.21
N ASP A 330 32.60 36.18 8.35
CA ASP A 330 32.88 37.49 8.94
C ASP A 330 31.91 38.64 8.58
N GLY A 331 30.65 38.50 9.03
CA GLY A 331 29.70 39.62 9.17
C GLY A 331 28.49 39.64 8.25
N ALA A 332 28.27 38.62 7.41
CA ALA A 332 27.20 38.59 6.40
C ALA A 332 25.83 38.03 6.89
N GLY A 333 25.73 37.58 8.14
CA GLY A 333 24.49 37.04 8.74
C GLY A 333 24.29 35.53 8.50
N ILE A 334 23.30 34.95 9.16
CA ILE A 334 22.92 33.54 9.05
C ILE A 334 21.68 33.41 8.18
N PHE A 335 21.66 32.43 7.28
CA PHE A 335 20.45 32.01 6.58
C PHE A 335 20.29 30.49 6.59
N ILE A 336 19.03 30.07 6.42
CA ILE A 336 18.67 28.65 6.28
C ILE A 336 18.36 28.40 4.81
N ARG A 337 19.00 27.39 4.24
CA ARG A 337 18.71 26.91 2.88
C ARG A 337 17.90 25.63 2.95
N PHE A 338 16.73 25.65 2.33
CA PHE A 338 15.93 24.47 2.05
C PHE A 338 16.30 23.96 0.67
N THR A 339 16.70 22.70 0.54
CA THR A 339 17.07 22.08 -0.73
C THR A 339 16.23 20.83 -0.95
N VAL A 340 15.47 20.80 -2.04
CA VAL A 340 14.85 19.57 -2.54
C VAL A 340 15.75 19.01 -3.62
N THR A 341 16.17 17.75 -3.47
CA THR A 341 16.86 17.04 -4.54
C THR A 341 15.80 16.32 -5.36
N LEU A 342 15.63 16.77 -6.60
CA LEU A 342 14.74 16.15 -7.56
C LEU A 342 15.31 14.81 -8.02
N ASN A 343 14.43 14.01 -8.61
CA ASN A 343 14.67 12.68 -9.15
C ASN A 343 15.84 12.63 -10.16
N ASP A 344 16.07 13.71 -10.92
CA ASP A 344 17.18 13.83 -11.89
C ASP A 344 18.51 14.32 -11.28
N GLY A 345 18.59 14.38 -9.94
CA GLY A 345 19.73 14.88 -9.19
C GLY A 345 19.84 16.40 -9.15
N ARG A 346 18.93 17.14 -9.80
CA ARG A 346 18.91 18.61 -9.69
C ARG A 346 18.46 19.03 -8.30
N GLN A 347 19.03 20.12 -7.80
CA GLN A 347 18.68 20.68 -6.50
C GLN A 347 17.92 21.99 -6.70
N LEU A 348 16.73 22.06 -6.11
CA LEU A 348 15.97 23.31 -5.96
C LEU A 348 16.19 23.82 -4.55
N SER A 349 16.76 25.02 -4.44
CA SER A 349 17.05 25.63 -3.14
C SER A 349 16.30 26.94 -2.93
N ARG A 350 15.83 27.17 -1.70
CA ARG A 350 15.29 28.46 -1.25
C ARG A 350 15.95 28.89 0.05
N ASP A 351 16.41 30.14 0.06
CA ASP A 351 17.09 30.74 1.20
C ASP A 351 16.12 31.58 2.04
N VAL A 352 16.18 31.41 3.36
CA VAL A 352 15.46 32.21 4.35
C VAL A 352 16.49 33.03 5.13
N ASN A 353 16.49 34.34 4.88
CA ASN A 353 17.42 35.30 5.47
C ASN A 353 16.89 35.87 6.79
N GLY A 354 17.79 36.44 7.61
CA GLY A 354 17.42 37.15 8.84
C GLY A 354 17.18 36.25 10.05
N VAL A 355 17.82 35.08 10.08
CA VAL A 355 17.72 34.15 11.21
C VAL A 355 18.72 34.60 12.29
N GLU A 356 18.22 34.98 13.47
CA GLU A 356 19.08 35.37 14.59
C GLU A 356 19.79 34.15 15.21
N GLU A 357 21.00 34.35 15.75
CA GLU A 357 21.68 33.31 16.54
C GLU A 357 20.82 32.89 17.73
N GLY A 358 20.45 31.60 17.80
CA GLY A 358 19.55 31.04 18.83
C GLY A 358 18.11 30.80 18.37
N CYS A 359 17.73 31.22 17.16
CA CYS A 359 16.45 30.88 16.52
C CYS A 359 16.42 29.49 15.87
N GLU A 360 17.27 28.56 16.31
CA GLU A 360 17.39 27.21 15.74
C GLU A 360 16.08 26.39 15.84
N TRP A 361 15.22 26.75 16.80
CA TRP A 361 13.87 26.20 16.98
C TRP A 361 12.86 26.63 15.91
N LEU A 362 13.07 27.75 15.20
CA LEU A 362 12.23 28.14 14.06
C LEU A 362 12.47 27.25 12.84
N ALA A 363 13.68 26.69 12.69
CA ALA A 363 13.99 25.68 11.68
C ALA A 363 13.26 24.36 11.99
N THR A 364 13.20 23.99 13.27
CA THR A 364 12.42 22.83 13.76
C THR A 364 10.92 23.08 13.63
N LEU A 365 10.44 24.32 13.81
CA LEU A 365 9.03 24.68 13.63
C LEU A 365 8.59 24.55 12.16
N VAL A 366 9.47 24.85 11.19
CA VAL A 366 9.17 24.63 9.76
C VAL A 366 9.16 23.13 9.41
N ASP A 367 10.03 22.33 10.04
CA ASP A 367 9.98 20.86 9.97
C ASP A 367 8.65 20.35 10.53
N THR A 368 8.21 20.82 11.71
CA THR A 368 6.90 20.50 12.32
C THR A 368 5.71 21.02 11.49
N ILE A 369 5.78 22.22 10.91
CA ILE A 369 4.67 22.77 10.09
C ILE A 369 4.55 22.00 8.75
N LEU A 370 5.66 21.51 8.19
CA LEU A 370 5.64 20.67 6.98
C LEU A 370 5.39 19.18 7.27
N THR A 371 5.48 18.73 8.52
CA THR A 371 5.23 17.32 8.92
C THR A 371 3.94 17.09 9.71
N ASP A 372 3.40 18.09 10.43
CA ASP A 372 2.17 17.97 11.25
C ASP A 372 0.96 18.75 10.68
N HIS A 373 1.15 19.56 9.65
CA HIS A 373 0.06 20.26 8.94
C HIS A 373 0.23 20.20 7.42
N ILE A 374 0.24 19.00 6.83
CA ILE A 374 -0.14 18.68 5.44
C ILE A 374 -0.54 17.20 5.38
#